data_AF-A0AAE8I7N0-F1
#
_entry.id   AF-A0AAE8I7N0-F1
#
_cell.length_a   1.000
_cell.length_b   1.000
_cell.length_c   1.000
_cell.angle_alpha   90.00
_cell.angle_beta   90.00
_cell.angle_gamma   90.00
#
_symmetry.space_group_name_H-M   'P 1'
#
loop_
_entity.id
_entity.type
_entity.pdbx_description
1 polymer ?
#
loop_
_entity_poly.entity_id
_entity_poly.type
_entity_poly.pdbx_seq_one_letter_code
_entity_poly.pdbx_strand_id
1 'polypeptide(L)'
;MRAPLALIALAAPLALAGCGDPAPSYVDQAWVRLSPNKDTPSAGYFVAHGGDAGVQLRGVMTDYALKVEMHESVGKDGMMSMQPIESVDVPAKGTVAFAPGGKHLMIWGVNDTAISRGKMQLTFLMSNGDRLLVDAVIRKPDGSAPTAPAAGNATEEHKAH
;
A
#
# COMPACT_ATOMS: atom_id res chain seq x y z
N MET A 1 42.75 59.14 -35.48
CA MET A 1 41.39 58.56 -35.57
C MET A 1 41.29 57.47 -34.50
N ARG A 2 40.42 57.63 -33.49
CA ARG A 2 40.29 56.69 -32.35
C ARG A 2 39.01 55.87 -32.54
N ALA A 3 39.13 54.56 -32.73
CA ALA A 3 38.00 53.65 -32.83
C ALA A 3 37.52 53.23 -31.42
N PRO A 4 36.22 53.22 -31.12
CA PRO A 4 35.72 52.65 -29.87
C PRO A 4 35.49 51.15 -30.05
N LEU A 5 36.18 50.33 -29.24
CA LEU A 5 35.83 48.93 -29.04
C LEU A 5 34.52 48.88 -28.23
N ALA A 6 33.42 48.48 -28.87
CA ALA A 6 32.18 48.13 -28.19
C ALA A 6 32.28 46.70 -27.66
N LEU A 7 32.43 46.54 -26.35
CA LEU A 7 32.33 45.26 -25.66
C LEU A 7 30.84 44.88 -25.55
N ILE A 8 30.39 43.94 -26.38
CA ILE A 8 29.06 43.33 -26.25
C ILE A 8 29.19 42.21 -25.20
N ALA A 9 28.72 42.48 -23.98
CA ALA A 9 28.57 41.48 -22.94
C ALA A 9 27.38 40.56 -23.27
N LEU A 10 27.69 39.33 -23.71
CA LEU A 10 26.73 38.27 -23.95
C LEU A 10 26.29 37.68 -22.60
N ALA A 11 25.14 38.09 -22.08
CA ALA A 11 24.54 37.48 -20.89
C ALA A 11 23.91 36.13 -21.28
N ALA A 12 24.57 35.04 -20.91
CA ALA A 12 24.01 33.68 -21.05
C ALA A 12 22.97 33.42 -19.94
N PRO A 13 21.71 33.08 -20.26
CA PRO A 13 20.74 32.70 -19.24
C PRO A 13 21.11 31.30 -18.73
N LEU A 14 21.45 31.21 -17.44
CA LEU A 14 21.51 29.93 -16.73
C LEU A 14 20.09 29.36 -16.62
N ALA A 15 19.74 28.44 -17.53
CA ALA A 15 18.56 27.61 -17.38
C ALA A 15 18.84 26.58 -16.27
N LEU A 16 18.32 26.85 -15.07
CA LEU A 16 18.20 25.85 -14.00
C LEU A 16 17.15 24.82 -14.42
N ALA A 17 17.57 23.80 -15.16
CA ALA A 17 16.79 22.57 -15.29
C ALA A 17 16.82 21.88 -13.92
N GLY A 18 15.78 22.12 -13.11
CA GLY A 18 15.57 21.38 -11.87
C GLY A 18 15.28 19.92 -12.21
N CYS A 19 16.28 19.05 -12.09
CA CYS A 19 16.05 17.61 -12.02
C CYS A 19 15.36 17.32 -10.69
N GLY A 20 14.02 17.27 -10.69
CA GLY A 20 13.27 16.62 -9.63
C GLY A 20 13.40 15.11 -9.80
N ASP A 21 13.61 14.38 -8.71
CA ASP A 21 13.48 12.92 -8.74
C ASP A 21 12.05 12.56 -9.21
N PRO A 22 11.90 11.54 -10.08
CA PRO A 22 10.58 11.08 -10.49
C PRO A 22 9.72 10.76 -9.27
N ALA A 23 8.47 11.22 -9.27
CA ALA A 23 7.55 10.91 -8.18
C ALA A 23 7.43 9.38 -8.03
N PRO A 24 7.64 8.82 -6.83
CA PRO A 24 7.59 7.38 -6.62
C PRO A 24 6.14 6.87 -6.61
N SER A 25 5.97 5.59 -6.90
CA SER A 25 4.69 4.91 -6.68
C SER A 25 4.45 4.71 -5.18
N TYR A 26 3.20 4.71 -4.75
CA TYR A 26 2.83 4.49 -3.35
C TYR A 26 1.52 3.71 -3.21
N VAL A 27 1.27 3.18 -2.02
CA VAL A 27 0.06 2.44 -1.69
C VAL A 27 -0.54 3.01 -0.41
N ASP A 28 -1.85 3.21 -0.40
CA ASP A 28 -2.59 3.71 0.76
C ASP A 28 -3.91 2.95 0.97
N GLN A 29 -4.65 3.38 2.00
CA GLN A 29 -5.95 2.83 2.38
C GLN A 29 -5.97 1.30 2.54
N ALA A 30 -4.86 0.72 2.99
CA ALA A 30 -4.74 -0.73 3.14
C ALA A 30 -5.53 -1.25 4.36
N TRP A 31 -6.34 -2.29 4.14
CA TRP A 31 -7.07 -2.96 5.21
C TRP A 31 -7.35 -4.43 4.87
N VAL A 32 -7.57 -5.23 5.90
CA VAL A 32 -7.87 -6.66 5.80
C VAL A 32 -9.19 -6.95 6.50
N ARG A 33 -10.13 -7.57 5.79
CA ARG A 33 -11.32 -8.18 6.36
C ARG A 33 -11.00 -9.59 6.80
N LEU A 34 -10.99 -9.84 8.11
CA LEU A 34 -10.81 -11.21 8.62
C LEU A 34 -11.97 -12.08 8.21
N SER A 35 -11.65 -13.34 7.88
CA SER A 35 -12.67 -14.35 7.72
C SER A 35 -13.28 -14.73 9.08
N PRO A 36 -14.60 -15.01 9.16
CA PRO A 36 -15.21 -15.60 10.33
C PRO A 36 -14.65 -16.98 10.72
N ASN A 37 -14.13 -17.72 9.73
CA ASN A 37 -13.51 -19.03 9.95
C ASN A 37 -12.02 -18.97 9.60
N LYS A 38 -11.16 -19.36 10.56
CA LYS A 38 -9.70 -19.42 10.41
C LYS A 38 -9.22 -20.29 9.23
N ASP A 39 -10.00 -21.30 8.85
CA ASP A 39 -9.66 -22.24 7.78
C ASP A 39 -9.97 -21.67 6.39
N THR A 40 -10.63 -20.51 6.34
CA THR A 40 -10.98 -19.82 5.09
C THR A 40 -10.19 -18.51 4.96
N PRO A 41 -9.86 -18.11 3.72
CA PRO A 41 -9.05 -16.93 3.48
C PRO A 41 -9.76 -15.64 3.90
N SER A 42 -8.99 -14.74 4.49
CA SER A 42 -9.34 -13.34 4.69
C SER A 42 -9.15 -12.56 3.40
N ALA A 43 -9.78 -11.39 3.29
CA ALA A 43 -9.68 -10.53 2.10
C ALA A 43 -8.92 -9.24 2.40
N GLY A 44 -7.90 -8.91 1.60
CA GLY A 44 -7.15 -7.65 1.69
C GLY A 44 -7.49 -6.67 0.58
N TYR A 45 -7.49 -5.39 0.91
CA TYR A 45 -7.90 -4.28 0.04
C TYR A 45 -6.96 -3.09 0.25
N PHE A 46 -6.74 -2.30 -0.79
CA PHE A 46 -5.84 -1.14 -0.79
C PHE A 46 -6.02 -0.34 -2.08
N VAL A 47 -5.38 0.82 -2.17
CA VAL A 47 -5.29 1.60 -3.40
C VAL A 47 -3.81 1.83 -3.74
N ALA A 48 -3.42 1.47 -4.96
CA ALA A 48 -2.08 1.69 -5.48
C ALA A 48 -2.07 2.87 -6.45
N HIS A 49 -1.08 3.73 -6.32
CA HIS A 49 -0.91 4.94 -7.11
C HIS A 49 0.43 4.88 -7.84
N GLY A 50 0.41 5.12 -9.15
CA GLY A 50 1.61 5.14 -9.98
C GLY A 50 2.33 6.47 -9.87
N GLY A 51 3.65 6.39 -9.86
CA GLY A 51 4.55 7.53 -9.96
C GLY A 51 4.58 8.17 -11.34
N ASP A 52 5.69 8.82 -11.69
CA ASP A 52 5.89 9.40 -13.03
C ASP A 52 6.06 8.35 -14.14
N ALA A 53 6.39 7.11 -13.78
CA ALA A 53 6.48 5.97 -14.68
C ALA A 53 5.51 4.86 -14.25
N GLY A 54 4.94 4.16 -15.23
CA GLY A 54 4.08 3.00 -14.97
C GLY A 54 4.90 1.81 -14.48
N VAL A 55 4.34 1.07 -13.54
CA VAL A 55 4.96 -0.13 -12.94
C VAL A 55 3.92 -1.23 -12.81
N GLN A 56 4.34 -2.45 -12.52
CA GLN A 56 3.43 -3.55 -12.20
C GLN A 56 3.57 -3.93 -10.73
N LEU A 57 2.46 -4.11 -10.05
CA LEU A 57 2.41 -4.83 -8.78
C LEU A 57 2.55 -6.32 -9.09
N ARG A 58 3.64 -6.94 -8.64
CA ARG A 58 3.99 -8.36 -8.88
C ARG A 58 3.53 -9.30 -7.76
N GLY A 59 3.16 -8.74 -6.61
CA GLY A 59 2.71 -9.55 -5.49
C GLY A 59 2.72 -8.76 -4.19
N VAL A 60 2.15 -9.39 -3.17
CA VAL A 60 2.11 -8.87 -1.80
C VAL A 60 2.52 -10.00 -0.88
N MET A 61 3.35 -9.70 0.12
CA MET A 61 3.79 -10.65 1.14
C MET A 61 3.68 -10.06 2.53
N THR A 62 3.68 -10.92 3.55
CA THR A 62 3.69 -10.52 4.96
C THR A 62 4.20 -11.66 5.81
N ASP A 63 4.88 -11.33 6.92
CA ASP A 63 5.30 -12.31 7.93
C ASP A 63 4.14 -12.70 8.87
N TYR A 64 2.98 -12.04 8.73
CA TYR A 64 1.83 -12.23 9.60
C TYR A 64 0.79 -13.20 9.05
N ALA A 65 1.04 -13.84 7.90
CA ALA A 65 0.13 -14.78 7.26
C ALA A 65 0.90 -15.93 6.60
N LEU A 66 0.24 -17.07 6.42
CA LEU A 66 0.84 -18.25 5.77
C LEU A 66 0.97 -18.08 4.26
N LYS A 67 0.01 -17.41 3.63
CA LYS A 67 -0.03 -17.21 2.18
C LYS A 67 -0.82 -15.96 1.82
N VAL A 68 -0.33 -15.23 0.82
CA VAL A 68 -1.02 -14.10 0.20
C VAL A 68 -1.03 -14.30 -1.31
N GLU A 69 -2.19 -14.16 -1.93
CA GLU A 69 -2.35 -14.21 -3.38
C GLU A 69 -3.19 -13.01 -3.84
N MET A 70 -2.91 -12.50 -5.04
CA MET A 70 -3.77 -11.50 -5.68
C MET A 70 -4.82 -12.20 -6.52
N HIS A 71 -6.06 -11.75 -6.44
CA HIS A 71 -7.20 -12.32 -7.16
C HIS A 71 -8.06 -11.21 -7.76
N GLU A 72 -8.83 -11.56 -8.78
CA GLU A 72 -9.85 -10.71 -9.39
C GLU A 72 -11.20 -11.43 -9.44
N SER A 73 -12.26 -10.73 -9.06
CA SER A 73 -13.62 -11.17 -9.29
C SER A 73 -14.04 -10.93 -10.73
N VAL A 74 -14.28 -12.01 -11.47
CA VAL A 74 -14.72 -11.98 -12.87
C VAL A 74 -16.14 -12.51 -12.97
N GLY A 75 -17.02 -11.75 -13.61
CA GLY A 75 -18.36 -12.20 -13.97
C GLY A 75 -18.33 -12.90 -15.33
N LYS A 76 -18.73 -14.18 -15.37
CA LYS A 76 -18.91 -14.92 -16.62
C LYS A 76 -20.22 -15.71 -16.58
N ASP A 77 -21.04 -15.54 -17.60
CA ASP A 77 -22.31 -16.27 -17.78
C ASP A 77 -23.26 -16.20 -16.56
N GLY A 78 -23.31 -15.04 -15.89
CA GLY A 78 -24.14 -14.82 -14.70
C GLY A 78 -23.57 -15.39 -13.40
N MET A 79 -22.38 -16.00 -13.42
CA MET A 79 -21.67 -16.47 -12.23
C MET A 79 -20.44 -15.60 -11.95
N MET A 80 -20.24 -15.25 -10.68
CA MET A 80 -19.03 -14.58 -10.22
C MET A 80 -18.01 -15.62 -9.79
N SER A 81 -16.81 -15.58 -10.36
CA SER A 81 -15.67 -16.41 -9.94
C SER A 81 -14.50 -15.52 -9.49
N MET A 82 -13.69 -16.02 -8.56
CA MET A 82 -12.42 -15.40 -8.19
C MET A 82 -11.31 -16.12 -8.96
N GLN A 83 -10.45 -15.38 -9.63
CA GLN A 83 -9.33 -15.92 -10.40
C GLN A 83 -8.02 -15.34 -9.87
N PRO A 84 -6.98 -16.16 -9.65
CA PRO A 84 -5.67 -15.66 -9.27
C PRO A 84 -5.07 -14.82 -10.40
N ILE A 85 -4.37 -13.76 -10.04
CA ILE A 85 -3.64 -12.89 -10.96
C ILE A 85 -2.19 -12.75 -10.49
N GLU A 86 -1.25 -12.87 -11.42
CA GLU A 86 0.19 -12.84 -11.09
C GLU A 86 0.74 -11.41 -11.02
N SER A 87 0.09 -10.47 -11.72
CA SER A 87 0.48 -9.07 -11.70
C SER A 87 -0.65 -8.13 -12.09
N VAL A 88 -0.51 -6.86 -11.70
CA VAL A 88 -1.45 -5.79 -12.05
C VAL A 88 -0.67 -4.55 -12.47
N ASP A 89 -1.00 -4.01 -13.64
CA ASP A 89 -0.45 -2.74 -14.11
C ASP A 89 -0.94 -1.58 -13.23
N VAL A 90 -0.01 -0.76 -12.76
CA VAL A 90 -0.24 0.52 -12.08
C VAL A 90 0.27 1.63 -13.02
N PRO A 91 -0.62 2.26 -13.81
CA PRO A 91 -0.21 3.24 -14.82
C PRO A 91 0.46 4.46 -14.20
N ALA A 92 1.37 5.11 -14.95
CA ALA A 92 1.97 6.38 -14.54
C ALA A 92 0.87 7.40 -14.21
N LYS A 93 0.97 8.04 -13.04
CA LYS A 93 -0.01 9.01 -12.52
C LYS A 93 -1.44 8.47 -12.43
N GLY A 94 -1.58 7.14 -12.51
CA GLY A 94 -2.85 6.43 -12.45
C GLY A 94 -3.05 5.75 -11.10
N THR A 95 -4.25 5.21 -10.92
CA THR A 95 -4.65 4.58 -9.67
C THR A 95 -5.32 3.24 -9.95
N VAL A 96 -5.04 2.26 -9.09
CA VAL A 96 -5.65 0.93 -9.14
C VAL A 96 -6.19 0.58 -7.76
N ALA A 97 -7.49 0.30 -7.69
CA ALA A 97 -8.15 -0.10 -6.46
C ALA A 97 -8.29 -1.62 -6.35
N PHE A 98 -7.83 -2.16 -5.24
CA PHE A 98 -8.21 -3.49 -4.77
C PHE A 98 -9.38 -3.31 -3.81
N ALA A 99 -10.60 -3.59 -4.26
CA ALA A 99 -11.85 -3.30 -3.58
C ALA A 99 -12.84 -4.49 -3.65
N PRO A 100 -13.80 -4.59 -2.71
CA PRO A 100 -14.82 -5.64 -2.74
C PRO A 100 -15.55 -5.72 -4.09
N GLY A 101 -15.68 -6.92 -4.64
CA GLY A 101 -16.32 -7.17 -5.94
C GLY A 101 -15.40 -6.98 -7.15
N GLY A 102 -14.16 -6.53 -6.96
CA GLY A 102 -13.13 -6.44 -8.00
C GLY A 102 -11.85 -7.20 -7.62
N LYS A 103 -10.69 -6.55 -7.76
CA LYS A 103 -9.40 -7.11 -7.34
C LYS A 103 -9.28 -7.11 -5.82
N HIS A 104 -8.67 -8.15 -5.26
CA HIS A 104 -8.48 -8.29 -3.82
C HIS A 104 -7.32 -9.24 -3.52
N LEU A 105 -6.78 -9.16 -2.29
CA LEU A 105 -5.87 -10.17 -1.78
C LEU A 105 -6.67 -11.29 -1.12
N MET A 106 -6.29 -12.53 -1.38
CA MET A 106 -6.68 -13.67 -0.54
C MET A 106 -5.54 -13.96 0.42
N ILE A 107 -5.83 -13.96 1.73
CA ILE A 107 -4.83 -14.06 2.80
C ILE A 107 -5.20 -15.24 3.70
N TRP A 108 -4.33 -16.27 3.75
CA TRP A 108 -4.55 -17.46 4.57
C TRP A 108 -3.71 -17.42 5.83
N GLY A 109 -4.29 -17.89 6.94
CA GLY A 109 -3.57 -18.11 8.19
C GLY A 109 -2.99 -16.84 8.79
N VAL A 110 -3.79 -15.77 8.88
CA VAL A 110 -3.40 -14.56 9.61
C VAL A 110 -3.13 -14.92 11.07
N ASN A 111 -1.95 -14.58 11.58
CA ASN A 111 -1.53 -14.97 12.92
C ASN A 111 -2.20 -14.14 14.03
N ASP A 112 -2.28 -14.71 15.23
CA ASP A 112 -2.95 -14.08 16.38
C ASP A 112 -2.29 -12.78 16.84
N THR A 113 -0.99 -12.63 16.63
CA THR A 113 -0.25 -11.39 16.93
C THR A 113 -0.75 -10.20 16.09
N ALA A 114 -0.99 -10.41 14.80
CA ALA A 114 -1.55 -9.37 13.95
C ALA A 114 -3.00 -9.05 14.34
N ILE A 115 -3.81 -10.10 14.58
CA ILE A 115 -5.22 -9.96 14.98
C ILE A 115 -5.35 -9.17 16.29
N SER A 116 -4.54 -9.49 17.29
CA SER A 116 -4.54 -8.80 18.59
C SER A 116 -4.06 -7.35 18.50
N ARG A 117 -3.03 -7.07 17.70
CA ARG A 117 -2.54 -5.71 17.42
C ARG A 117 -3.48 -4.90 16.55
N GLY A 118 -4.34 -5.57 15.81
CA GLY A 118 -5.32 -4.94 14.94
C GLY A 118 -4.80 -4.41 13.62
N LYS A 119 -3.58 -4.78 13.25
CA LYS A 119 -2.95 -4.43 11.99
C LYS A 119 -1.86 -5.43 11.64
N MET A 120 -1.54 -5.53 10.36
CA MET A 120 -0.39 -6.26 9.84
C MET A 120 0.35 -5.39 8.82
N GLN A 121 1.67 -5.56 8.72
CA GLN A 121 2.43 -4.91 7.66
C GLN A 121 2.38 -5.79 6.40
N LEU A 122 2.04 -5.18 5.27
CA LEU A 122 2.10 -5.77 3.94
C LEU A 122 3.31 -5.19 3.20
N THR A 123 4.04 -6.04 2.49
CA THR A 123 5.09 -5.63 1.57
C THR A 123 4.63 -5.84 0.13
N PHE A 124 4.50 -4.75 -0.62
CA PHE A 124 4.13 -4.74 -2.04
C PHE A 124 5.38 -4.80 -2.90
N LEU A 125 5.43 -5.76 -3.83
CA LEU A 125 6.57 -5.98 -4.71
C LEU A 125 6.30 -5.35 -6.07
N MET A 126 7.07 -4.34 -6.43
CA MET A 126 6.90 -3.60 -7.67
C MET A 126 7.88 -4.10 -8.74
N SER A 127 7.50 -3.99 -10.02
CA SER A 127 8.32 -4.48 -11.14
C SER A 127 9.64 -3.74 -11.35
N ASN A 128 9.78 -2.54 -10.80
CA ASN A 128 11.02 -1.75 -10.81
C ASN A 128 11.98 -2.15 -9.68
N GLY A 129 11.62 -3.13 -8.85
CA GLY A 129 12.42 -3.59 -7.71
C GLY A 129 12.02 -2.94 -6.38
N ASP A 130 11.12 -1.95 -6.39
CA ASP A 130 10.68 -1.30 -5.15
C ASP A 130 9.89 -2.27 -4.27
N ARG A 131 10.05 -2.07 -2.95
CA ARG A 131 9.30 -2.78 -1.92
C ARG A 131 8.63 -1.75 -1.03
N LEU A 132 7.31 -1.64 -1.16
CA LEU A 132 6.53 -0.67 -0.39
C LEU A 132 5.98 -1.36 0.85
N LEU A 133 6.31 -0.84 2.04
CA LEU A 133 5.85 -1.38 3.32
C LEU A 133 4.65 -0.54 3.78
N VAL A 134 3.49 -1.17 3.95
CA VAL A 134 2.26 -0.48 4.36
C VAL A 134 1.56 -1.25 5.46
N ASP A 135 1.22 -0.55 6.54
CA ASP A 135 0.37 -1.09 7.61
C ASP A 135 -1.07 -1.18 7.12
N ALA A 136 -1.61 -2.40 7.08
CA ALA A 136 -3.01 -2.68 6.79
C ALA A 136 -3.80 -2.87 8.09
N VAL A 137 -4.88 -2.09 8.25
CA VAL A 137 -5.77 -2.22 9.41
C VAL A 137 -6.60 -3.49 9.30
N ILE A 138 -6.68 -4.26 10.38
CA ILE A 138 -7.49 -5.48 10.42
C ILE A 138 -8.89 -5.16 10.93
N ARG A 139 -9.91 -5.56 10.19
CA ARG A 139 -11.33 -5.45 10.55
C ARG A 139 -11.90 -6.83 10.81
N LYS A 140 -12.46 -7.01 12.00
CA LYS A 140 -13.15 -8.25 12.39
C LYS A 140 -14.53 -8.33 11.72
N PRO A 141 -15.12 -9.53 11.59
CA PRO A 141 -16.41 -9.73 10.93
C PRO A 141 -17.59 -8.99 11.59
N ASP A 142 -17.48 -8.67 12.88
CA ASP A 142 -18.48 -7.91 13.66
C ASP A 142 -18.43 -6.39 13.40
N GLY A 143 -17.54 -5.92 12.53
CA GLY A 143 -17.37 -4.50 12.20
C GLY A 143 -16.56 -3.70 13.23
N SER A 144 -16.14 -4.34 14.32
CA SER A 144 -15.31 -3.71 15.35
C SER A 144 -13.87 -3.58 14.86
N ALA A 145 -13.34 -2.36 14.87
CA ALA A 145 -11.89 -2.19 14.89
C ALA A 145 -11.36 -2.83 16.19
N PRO A 146 -10.30 -3.65 16.14
CA PRO A 146 -9.65 -4.17 17.33
C PRO A 146 -9.26 -3.01 18.26
N THR A 147 -9.74 -3.07 19.49
CA THR A 147 -9.44 -2.09 20.54
C THR A 147 -7.93 -2.03 20.74
N ALA A 148 -7.35 -0.84 20.62
CA ALA A 148 -5.95 -0.60 20.95
C ALA A 148 -5.66 -1.12 22.39
N PRO A 149 -4.46 -1.65 22.67
CA PRO A 149 -4.12 -2.04 24.03
C PRO A 149 -4.28 -0.82 24.95
N ALA A 150 -5.05 -1.00 26.02
CA ALA A 150 -5.25 0.03 27.04
C ALA A 150 -3.87 0.47 27.55
N ALA A 151 -3.56 1.76 27.37
CA ALA A 151 -2.46 2.38 28.09
C ALA A 151 -2.76 2.21 29.58
N GLY A 152 -1.89 1.47 30.27
CA GLY A 152 -1.99 1.28 31.71
C GLY A 152 -1.87 2.63 32.41
N ASN A 153 -2.97 3.10 32.99
CA ASN A 153 -2.91 4.20 33.95
C ASN A 153 -2.37 3.63 35.26
N ALA A 154 -1.07 3.79 35.47
CA ALA A 154 -0.47 3.76 36.78
C ALA A 154 -1.19 4.82 37.63
N THR A 155 -2.00 4.35 38.58
CA THR A 155 -2.45 5.17 39.69
C THR A 155 -1.51 4.85 40.84
N GLU A 156 -0.58 5.77 41.11
CA GLU A 156 0.20 5.78 42.35
C GLU A 156 -0.78 5.89 43.52
N GLU A 157 -0.97 4.80 44.27
CA GLU A 157 -1.57 4.89 45.61
C GLU A 157 -0.49 5.37 46.59
N HIS A 158 -0.58 6.66 46.91
CA HIS A 158 0.02 7.24 48.09
C HIS A 158 -0.79 6.75 49.30
N LYS A 159 -0.21 5.88 50.14
CA LYS A 159 -0.77 5.61 51.47
C LYS A 159 0.31 5.69 52.53
N ALA A 160 0.29 6.84 53.20
CA ALA A 160 0.81 7.01 54.55
C ALA A 160 0.10 6.02 55.50
N HIS A 161 0.88 5.29 56.30
CA HIS A 161 0.77 5.14 57.75
C HIS A 161 1.86 4.20 58.25
#